data_AF-A0A5C8I6S5-F1
#
_entry.id   AF-A0A5C8I6S5-F1
#
_cell.length_a   1.000
_cell.length_b   1.000
_cell.length_c   1.000
_cell.angle_alpha   90.00
_cell.angle_beta   90.00
_cell.angle_gamma   90.00
#
_symmetry.space_group_name_H-M   'P 1'
#
loop_
_entity.id
_entity.type
_entity.pdbx_description
1 polymer ?
#
loop_
_entity_poly.entity_id
_entity_poly.type
_entity_poly.pdbx_seq_one_letter_code
_entity_poly.pdbx_strand_id
1 'polypeptide(L)'
;MSDTHPSDEERAARLAAQRKAWNDAHPGYYAEYRERNREDIRRKNRERERDRAQREREEKARRQKGIDRATAWAKEHPEERQRARERYKQKHPEAYKQAQRDYYHRNRDAIAERRRAREAADPQKANEARRRAVDRARAGGRDSAWSPTPEQRATYRERENEARRLARRRARAGLPERQLHRVHAPDRRHNDAAADEFFAKRRSGQEVARIREQDVPTPPELVHAMQERSENRRVVREILAIAEEYFAEHEVELRARVAEVSRARFRGGMLPLDVHTEPRRHALEFASRGYLRASVASPTSSITVFRWLTTDLAKRGPEISL
;
A
#
# COMPACT_ATOMS: atom_id res chain seq x y z
N MET A 1 -6.36 -0.36 69.66
CA MET A 1 -5.44 0.52 68.92
C MET A 1 -4.75 -0.38 67.88
N SER A 2 -5.30 -0.48 66.67
CA SER A 2 -4.77 -1.34 65.62
C SER A 2 -3.81 -0.54 64.73
N ASP A 3 -2.53 -0.90 64.80
CA ASP A 3 -1.46 -0.34 63.98
C ASP A 3 -1.73 -0.60 62.50
N THR A 4 -2.03 0.45 61.76
CA THR A 4 -2.24 0.43 60.32
C THR A 4 -0.88 0.47 59.64
N HIS A 5 -0.37 -0.68 59.23
CA HIS A 5 0.86 -0.74 58.44
C HIS A 5 0.63 -0.06 57.07
N PRO A 6 1.51 0.87 56.65
CA PRO A 6 1.35 1.57 55.37
C PRO A 6 1.46 0.58 54.21
N SER A 7 0.61 0.78 53.19
CA SER A 7 0.53 -0.08 52.01
C SER A 7 1.84 -0.04 51.19
N ASP A 8 2.11 -1.07 50.38
CA ASP A 8 3.32 -1.12 49.56
C ASP A 8 3.44 0.06 48.59
N GLU A 9 2.31 0.61 48.14
CA GLU A 9 2.24 1.81 47.32
C GLU A 9 2.61 3.08 48.10
N GLU A 10 2.15 3.22 49.34
CA GLU A 10 2.52 4.35 50.22
C GLU A 10 4.00 4.32 50.60
N ARG A 11 4.56 3.12 50.81
CA ARG A 11 6.00 2.93 51.04
C ARG A 11 6.81 3.31 49.81
N ALA A 12 6.37 2.87 48.62
CA ALA A 12 7.02 3.22 47.36
C ALA A 12 6.97 4.73 47.10
N ALA A 13 5.83 5.38 47.36
CA ALA A 13 5.65 6.82 47.22
C ALA A 13 6.56 7.62 48.17
N ARG A 14 6.67 7.18 49.44
CA ARG A 14 7.60 7.79 50.42
C ARG A 14 9.06 7.64 50.02
N LEU A 15 9.46 6.47 49.53
CA LEU A 15 10.83 6.24 49.04
C LEU A 15 11.13 7.07 47.77
N ALA A 16 10.16 7.20 46.87
CA ALA A 16 10.30 8.05 45.69
C ALA A 16 10.43 9.53 46.06
N ALA A 17 9.62 10.01 47.01
CA ALA A 17 9.69 11.38 47.53
C ALA A 17 11.02 11.66 48.25
N GLN A 18 11.50 10.72 49.07
CA GLN A 18 12.80 10.82 49.74
C GLN A 18 13.95 10.85 48.73
N ARG A 19 13.91 9.99 47.71
CA ARG A 19 14.90 9.97 46.64
C ARG A 19 14.89 11.26 45.83
N LYS A 20 13.71 11.82 45.55
CA LYS A 20 13.56 13.11 44.87
C LYS A 20 14.15 14.24 45.70
N ALA A 21 13.77 14.36 46.98
CA ALA A 21 14.31 15.36 47.89
C ALA A 21 15.85 15.27 48.02
N TRP A 22 16.39 14.05 48.04
CA TRP A 22 17.83 13.84 48.07
C TRP A 22 18.54 14.27 46.78
N ASN A 23 17.95 13.95 45.61
CA ASN A 23 18.47 14.39 44.31
C ASN A 23 18.41 15.91 44.15
N ASP A 24 17.33 16.54 44.62
CA ASP A 24 17.14 17.99 44.58
C ASP A 24 18.14 18.71 45.49
N ALA A 25 18.48 18.11 46.64
CA ALA A 25 19.52 18.62 47.55
C ALA A 25 20.96 18.37 47.05
N HIS A 26 21.18 17.40 46.14
CA HIS A 26 22.51 17.03 45.63
C HIS A 26 22.54 16.96 44.09
N PRO A 27 22.30 18.08 43.38
CA PRO A 27 22.12 18.10 41.93
C PRO A 27 23.36 17.62 41.15
N GLY A 28 24.57 17.84 41.68
CA GLY A 28 25.85 17.43 41.05
C GLY A 28 26.30 16.00 41.36
N TYR A 29 25.77 15.36 42.40
CA TYR A 29 26.33 14.12 42.95
C TYR A 29 26.40 12.98 41.93
N TYR A 30 25.33 12.73 41.17
CA TYR A 30 25.32 11.63 40.19
C TYR A 30 26.17 11.93 38.96
N ALA A 31 26.46 13.20 38.67
CA ALA A 31 27.37 13.58 37.59
C ALA A 31 28.81 13.31 38.04
N GLU A 32 29.19 13.80 39.22
CA GLU A 32 30.51 13.57 39.82
C GLU A 32 30.77 12.08 40.11
N TYR A 33 29.77 11.36 40.62
CA TYR A 33 29.85 9.92 40.84
C TYR A 33 30.05 9.16 39.53
N ARG A 34 29.34 9.53 38.46
CA ARG A 34 29.49 8.92 37.14
C ARG A 34 30.84 9.23 36.50
N GLU A 35 31.37 10.42 36.74
CA GLU A 35 32.69 10.82 36.27
C GLU A 35 33.79 10.04 37.02
N ARG A 36 33.73 10.03 38.35
CA ARG A 36 34.68 9.31 39.21
C ARG A 36 34.67 7.79 39.00
N ASN A 37 33.50 7.21 38.68
CA ASN A 37 33.32 5.76 38.49
C ASN A 37 33.12 5.37 37.03
N ARG A 38 33.44 6.25 36.06
CA ARG A 38 33.14 6.05 34.63
C ARG A 38 33.69 4.75 34.09
N GLU A 39 34.92 4.41 34.47
CA GLU A 39 35.62 3.22 33.99
C GLU A 39 35.06 1.94 34.63
N ASP A 40 34.75 1.97 35.93
CA ASP A 40 34.13 0.84 36.63
C ASP A 40 32.72 0.55 36.08
N ILE A 41 31.93 1.58 35.83
CA ILE A 41 30.60 1.45 35.20
C ILE A 41 30.73 0.83 33.80
N ARG A 42 31.69 1.30 32.98
CA ARG A 42 31.96 0.72 31.66
C ARG A 42 32.44 -0.72 31.73
N ARG A 43 33.28 -1.07 32.71
CA ARG A 43 33.74 -2.44 32.93
C ARG A 43 32.58 -3.35 33.30
N LYS A 44 31.78 -2.98 34.31
CA LYS A 44 30.60 -3.72 34.75
C LYS A 44 29.54 -3.88 33.65
N ASN A 45 29.33 -2.85 32.81
CA ASN A 45 28.41 -2.96 31.68
C ASN A 45 28.91 -3.96 30.63
N ARG A 46 30.20 -3.92 30.28
CA ARG A 46 30.81 -4.90 29.35
C ARG A 46 30.71 -6.32 29.90
N GLU A 47 30.91 -6.50 31.20
CA GLU A 47 30.77 -7.79 31.87
C GLU A 47 29.32 -8.30 31.84
N ARG A 48 28.34 -7.46 32.17
CA ARG A 48 26.90 -7.80 32.05
C ARG A 48 26.50 -8.18 30.62
N GLU A 49 27.00 -7.46 29.61
CA GLU A 49 26.74 -7.80 28.22
C GLU A 49 27.37 -9.13 27.82
N ARG A 50 28.59 -9.43 28.29
CA ARG A 50 29.25 -10.72 28.10
C ARG A 50 28.47 -11.85 28.75
N ASP A 51 28.03 -11.68 29.99
CA ASP A 51 27.22 -12.66 30.70
C ASP A 51 25.87 -12.89 30.02
N ARG A 52 25.22 -11.82 29.55
CA ARG A 52 23.98 -11.93 28.79
C ARG A 52 24.19 -12.70 27.49
N ALA A 53 25.21 -12.35 26.73
CA ALA A 53 25.54 -13.04 25.49
C ALA A 53 25.90 -14.51 25.74
N GLN A 54 26.60 -14.81 26.83
CA GLN A 54 26.93 -16.18 27.23
C GLN A 54 25.66 -16.97 27.58
N ARG A 55 24.77 -16.41 28.41
CA ARG A 55 23.47 -17.04 28.74
C ARG A 55 22.63 -17.31 27.50
N GLU A 56 22.59 -16.35 26.56
CA GLU A 56 21.88 -16.53 25.29
C GLU A 56 22.50 -17.65 24.44
N ARG A 57 23.84 -17.77 24.41
CA ARG A 57 24.54 -18.86 23.73
C ARG A 57 24.26 -20.21 24.38
N GLU A 58 24.34 -20.29 25.70
CA GLU A 58 24.06 -21.51 26.47
C GLU A 58 22.60 -21.93 26.32
N GLU A 59 21.66 -20.99 26.33
CA GLU A 59 20.26 -21.27 26.08
C GLU A 59 20.03 -21.76 24.65
N LYS A 60 20.63 -21.11 23.64
CA LYS A 60 20.57 -21.59 22.25
C LYS A 60 21.17 -23.00 22.12
N ALA A 61 22.29 -23.28 22.77
CA ALA A 61 22.91 -24.60 22.76
C ALA A 61 22.02 -25.65 23.44
N ARG A 62 21.37 -25.32 24.56
CA ARG A 62 20.39 -26.22 25.22
C ARG A 62 19.18 -26.49 24.33
N ARG A 63 18.63 -25.45 23.69
CA ARG A 63 17.52 -25.59 22.72
C ARG A 63 17.94 -26.46 21.54
N GLN A 64 19.13 -26.25 20.99
CA GLN A 64 19.65 -27.05 19.88
C GLN A 64 19.82 -28.52 20.28
N LYS A 65 20.44 -28.82 21.44
CA LYS A 65 20.51 -30.18 21.98
C LYS A 65 19.15 -30.83 22.18
N GLY A 66 18.11 -30.06 22.50
CA GLY A 66 16.73 -30.54 22.56
C GLY A 66 16.16 -30.88 21.17
N ILE A 67 16.39 -30.02 20.19
CA ILE A 67 15.99 -30.23 18.79
C ILE A 67 16.70 -31.45 18.22
N ASP A 68 18.00 -31.61 18.47
CA ASP A 68 18.79 -32.72 17.95
C ASP A 68 18.31 -34.05 18.53
N ARG A 69 18.03 -34.11 19.85
CA ARG A 69 17.43 -35.28 20.50
C ARG A 69 16.04 -35.59 19.95
N ALA A 70 15.18 -34.59 19.78
CA ALA A 70 13.86 -34.79 19.19
C ALA A 70 13.95 -35.26 17.72
N THR A 71 14.96 -34.79 16.98
CA THR A 71 15.21 -35.18 15.59
C THR A 71 15.74 -36.61 15.50
N ALA A 72 16.66 -36.99 16.39
CA ALA A 72 17.17 -38.36 16.51
C ALA A 72 16.03 -39.33 16.87
N TRP A 73 15.24 -39.01 17.90
CA TRP A 73 14.06 -39.79 18.26
C TRP A 73 13.06 -39.90 17.11
N ALA A 74 12.81 -38.80 16.39
CA ALA A 74 11.92 -38.79 15.23
C ALA A 74 12.44 -39.62 14.05
N LYS A 75 13.74 -39.90 13.97
CA LYS A 75 14.36 -40.76 12.96
C LYS A 75 14.24 -42.23 13.36
N GLU A 76 14.39 -42.54 14.64
CA GLU A 76 14.25 -43.89 15.21
C GLU A 76 12.78 -44.34 15.30
N HIS A 77 11.84 -43.40 15.53
CA HIS A 77 10.42 -43.67 15.70
C HIS A 77 9.54 -42.92 14.67
N PRO A 78 9.63 -43.26 13.37
CA PRO A 78 8.90 -42.53 12.33
C PRO A 78 7.38 -42.71 12.43
N GLU A 79 6.89 -43.90 12.79
CA GLU A 79 5.46 -44.20 12.89
C GLU A 79 4.79 -43.48 14.06
N GLU A 80 5.43 -43.49 15.23
CA GLU A 80 4.91 -42.80 16.42
C GLU A 80 4.82 -41.30 16.20
N ARG A 81 5.80 -40.72 15.50
CA ARG A 81 5.78 -39.32 15.08
C ARG A 81 4.59 -39.02 14.15
N GLN A 82 4.29 -39.91 13.20
CA GLN A 82 3.13 -39.71 12.32
C GLN A 82 1.82 -39.76 13.11
N ARG A 83 1.66 -40.77 13.98
CA ARG A 83 0.48 -40.88 14.85
C ARG A 83 0.32 -39.65 15.76
N ALA A 84 1.41 -39.13 16.32
CA ALA A 84 1.38 -37.92 17.13
C ALA A 84 0.97 -36.68 16.32
N ARG A 85 1.47 -36.54 15.08
CA ARG A 85 1.08 -35.46 14.17
C ARG A 85 -0.38 -35.54 13.76
N GLU A 86 -0.88 -36.73 13.47
CA GLU A 86 -2.29 -36.95 13.12
C GLU A 86 -3.21 -36.62 14.30
N ARG A 87 -2.86 -37.08 15.52
CA ARG A 87 -3.56 -36.69 16.75
C ARG A 87 -3.56 -35.18 16.95
N TYR A 88 -2.43 -34.51 16.72
CA TYR A 88 -2.35 -33.05 16.81
C TYR A 88 -3.23 -32.34 15.78
N LYS A 89 -3.23 -32.81 14.52
CA LYS A 89 -4.08 -32.28 13.45
C LYS A 89 -5.57 -32.46 13.74
N GLN A 90 -5.95 -33.58 14.34
CA GLN A 90 -7.34 -33.86 14.75
C GLN A 90 -7.76 -33.00 15.94
N LYS A 91 -6.90 -32.84 16.96
CA LYS A 91 -7.19 -32.03 18.16
C LYS A 91 -7.18 -30.52 17.88
N HIS A 92 -6.33 -30.05 16.96
CA HIS A 92 -6.13 -28.63 16.68
C HIS A 92 -6.16 -28.33 15.17
N PRO A 93 -7.30 -28.52 14.49
CA PRO A 93 -7.40 -28.36 13.05
C PRO A 93 -7.11 -26.92 12.60
N GLU A 94 -7.60 -25.91 13.33
CA GLU A 94 -7.41 -24.50 12.97
C GLU A 94 -5.97 -24.03 13.23
N ALA A 95 -5.36 -24.41 14.36
CA ALA A 95 -3.96 -24.08 14.62
C ALA A 95 -3.03 -24.74 13.60
N TYR A 96 -3.33 -25.97 13.16
CA TYR A 96 -2.59 -26.64 12.10
C TYR A 96 -2.72 -25.91 10.75
N LYS A 97 -3.95 -25.51 10.35
CA LYS A 97 -4.17 -24.72 9.12
C LYS A 97 -3.45 -23.38 9.18
N GLN A 98 -3.49 -22.69 10.31
CA GLN A 98 -2.80 -21.42 10.51
C GLN A 98 -1.27 -21.60 10.42
N ALA A 99 -0.70 -22.60 11.10
CA ALA A 99 0.72 -22.91 10.98
C ALA A 99 1.14 -23.23 9.54
N GLN A 100 0.28 -23.91 8.77
CA GLN A 100 0.51 -24.18 7.35
C GLN A 100 0.48 -22.89 6.50
N ARG A 101 -0.46 -21.97 6.78
CA ARG A 101 -0.53 -20.65 6.14
C ARG A 101 0.72 -19.83 6.46
N ASP A 102 1.09 -19.74 7.74
CA ASP A 102 2.26 -18.98 8.19
C ASP A 102 3.56 -19.54 7.62
N TYR A 103 3.65 -20.87 7.49
CA TYR A 103 4.76 -21.51 6.79
C TYR A 103 4.80 -21.12 5.31
N TYR A 104 3.66 -21.18 4.62
CA TYR A 104 3.57 -20.78 3.22
C TYR A 104 3.94 -19.32 3.00
N HIS A 105 3.45 -18.40 3.85
CA HIS A 105 3.77 -16.98 3.73
C HIS A 105 5.24 -16.69 3.99
N ARG A 106 5.84 -17.27 5.04
CA ARG A 106 7.28 -17.11 5.33
C ARG A 106 8.19 -17.70 4.26
N ASN A 107 7.74 -18.74 3.55
CA ASN A 107 8.56 -19.46 2.57
C ASN A 107 8.07 -19.24 1.13
N ARG A 108 7.22 -18.24 0.89
CA ARG A 108 6.55 -18.04 -0.40
C ARG A 108 7.55 -17.96 -1.55
N ASP A 109 8.61 -17.17 -1.36
CA ASP A 109 9.61 -16.94 -2.40
C ASP A 109 10.50 -18.16 -2.61
N ALA A 110 10.95 -18.81 -1.54
CA ALA A 110 11.71 -20.06 -1.62
C ALA A 110 10.91 -21.19 -2.32
N ILE A 111 9.60 -21.28 -2.06
CA ILE A 111 8.70 -22.22 -2.74
C ILE A 111 8.58 -21.86 -4.23
N ALA A 112 8.42 -20.58 -4.55
CA ALA A 112 8.34 -20.10 -5.92
C ALA A 112 9.65 -20.34 -6.70
N GLU A 113 10.80 -20.15 -6.06
CA GLU A 113 12.12 -20.43 -6.64
C GLU A 113 12.34 -21.90 -6.88
N ARG A 114 12.04 -22.78 -5.91
CA ARG A 114 12.09 -24.24 -6.12
C ARG A 114 11.15 -24.70 -7.22
N ARG A 115 10.01 -24.02 -7.37
CA ARG A 115 9.11 -24.27 -8.50
C ARG A 115 9.76 -23.84 -9.82
N ARG A 116 10.30 -22.63 -9.91
CA ARG A 116 11.00 -22.14 -11.11
C ARG A 116 12.18 -23.04 -11.49
N ALA A 117 12.99 -23.46 -10.52
CA ALA A 117 14.12 -24.35 -10.74
C ALA A 117 13.69 -25.70 -11.32
N ARG A 118 12.58 -26.28 -10.82
CA ARG A 118 12.01 -27.52 -11.39
C ARG A 118 11.45 -27.32 -12.81
N GLU A 119 10.78 -26.19 -13.05
CA GLU A 119 10.23 -25.87 -14.38
C GLU A 119 11.36 -25.59 -15.40
N ALA A 120 12.48 -25.02 -14.96
CA ALA A 120 13.66 -24.82 -15.79
C ALA A 120 14.44 -26.12 -16.06
N ALA A 121 14.51 -27.02 -15.07
CA ALA A 121 15.19 -28.31 -15.21
C ALA A 121 14.46 -29.27 -16.16
N ASP A 122 13.12 -29.26 -16.17
CA ASP A 122 12.31 -30.09 -17.06
C ASP A 122 11.07 -29.32 -17.56
N PRO A 123 11.22 -28.53 -18.63
CA PRO A 123 10.14 -27.71 -19.17
C PRO A 123 9.02 -28.54 -19.79
N GLN A 124 9.32 -29.73 -20.33
CA GLN A 124 8.32 -30.60 -20.96
C GLN A 124 7.37 -31.18 -19.90
N LYS A 125 7.91 -31.73 -18.82
CA LYS A 125 7.12 -32.24 -17.69
C LYS A 125 6.32 -31.15 -16.98
N ALA A 126 6.88 -29.93 -16.88
CA ALA A 126 6.14 -28.78 -16.38
C ALA A 126 4.94 -28.42 -17.26
N ASN A 127 5.11 -28.44 -18.59
CA ASN A 127 4.03 -28.17 -19.54
C ASN A 127 2.96 -29.27 -19.54
N GLU A 128 3.35 -30.54 -19.45
CA GLU A 128 2.40 -31.65 -19.27
C GLU A 128 1.61 -31.54 -17.97
N ALA A 129 2.28 -31.21 -16.86
CA ALA A 129 1.62 -31.01 -15.57
C ALA A 129 0.62 -29.85 -15.63
N ARG A 130 0.94 -28.76 -16.35
CA ARG A 130 0.02 -27.65 -16.62
C ARG A 130 -1.18 -28.11 -17.45
N ARG A 131 -0.97 -28.87 -18.53
CA ARG A 131 -2.06 -29.45 -19.35
C ARG A 131 -2.98 -30.33 -18.51
N ARG A 132 -2.42 -31.31 -17.78
CA ARG A 132 -3.20 -32.18 -16.86
C ARG A 132 -3.91 -31.41 -15.75
N ALA A 133 -3.37 -30.28 -15.29
CA ALA A 133 -4.04 -29.43 -14.32
C ALA A 133 -5.25 -28.69 -14.93
N VAL A 134 -5.10 -28.18 -16.16
CA VAL A 134 -6.20 -27.58 -16.92
C VAL A 134 -7.27 -28.63 -17.22
N ASP A 135 -6.89 -29.83 -17.65
CA ASP A 135 -7.83 -30.91 -17.96
C ASP A 135 -8.59 -31.38 -16.72
N ARG A 136 -7.92 -31.50 -15.57
CA ARG A 136 -8.59 -31.79 -14.28
C ARG A 136 -9.50 -30.67 -13.83
N ALA A 137 -9.15 -29.41 -14.09
CA ALA A 137 -9.99 -28.27 -13.78
C ALA A 137 -11.26 -28.29 -14.63
N ARG A 138 -11.13 -28.50 -15.95
CA ARG A 138 -12.25 -28.71 -16.89
C ARG A 138 -13.15 -29.86 -16.45
N ALA A 139 -12.55 -31.04 -16.18
CA ALA A 139 -13.30 -32.23 -15.77
C ALA A 139 -14.05 -32.04 -14.44
N GLY A 140 -13.52 -31.21 -13.54
CA GLY A 140 -14.17 -30.85 -12.28
C GLY A 140 -15.18 -29.70 -12.38
N GLY A 141 -15.60 -29.30 -13.59
CA GLY A 141 -16.47 -28.13 -13.80
C GLY A 141 -15.85 -26.80 -13.37
N ARG A 142 -14.56 -26.80 -13.03
CA ARG A 142 -13.73 -25.62 -12.81
C ARG A 142 -13.09 -25.25 -14.13
N ASP A 143 -13.92 -25.04 -15.15
CA ASP A 143 -13.48 -24.22 -16.28
C ASP A 143 -12.95 -22.93 -15.68
N SER A 144 -11.72 -22.55 -16.07
CA SER A 144 -11.16 -21.27 -15.65
C SER A 144 -12.19 -20.23 -16.09
N ALA A 145 -12.90 -19.66 -15.12
CA ALA A 145 -14.15 -18.92 -15.28
C ALA A 145 -13.94 -17.53 -15.91
N TRP A 146 -13.05 -17.45 -16.89
CA TRP A 146 -12.82 -16.29 -17.71
C TRP A 146 -12.64 -16.72 -19.15
N SER A 147 -13.70 -17.28 -19.73
CA SER A 147 -13.91 -17.10 -21.15
C SER A 147 -14.77 -15.84 -21.28
N PRO A 148 -14.30 -14.78 -21.96
CA PRO A 148 -15.07 -13.56 -22.10
C PRO A 148 -16.46 -13.89 -22.67
N THR A 149 -17.51 -13.36 -22.04
CA THR A 149 -18.88 -13.48 -22.54
C THR A 149 -18.96 -12.96 -23.97
N PRO A 150 -19.95 -13.34 -24.79
CA PRO A 150 -20.08 -12.84 -26.16
C PRO A 150 -20.03 -11.32 -26.27
N GLU A 151 -20.64 -10.61 -25.31
CA GLU A 151 -20.58 -9.14 -25.18
C GLU A 151 -19.16 -8.64 -24.86
N GLN A 152 -18.47 -9.27 -23.90
CA GLN A 152 -17.07 -8.94 -23.62
C GLN A 152 -16.18 -9.20 -24.84
N ARG A 153 -16.42 -10.26 -25.62
CA ARG A 153 -15.72 -10.50 -26.89
C ARG A 153 -15.99 -9.40 -27.92
N ALA A 154 -17.21 -8.89 -27.99
CA ALA A 154 -17.55 -7.77 -28.86
C ALA A 154 -16.79 -6.50 -28.45
N THR A 155 -16.79 -6.15 -27.16
CA THR A 155 -16.02 -4.99 -26.65
C THR A 155 -14.51 -5.13 -26.87
N TYR A 156 -13.95 -6.34 -26.76
CA TYR A 156 -12.54 -6.59 -27.08
C TYR A 156 -12.24 -6.36 -28.57
N ARG A 157 -13.12 -6.84 -29.46
CA ARG A 157 -13.00 -6.61 -30.91
C ARG A 157 -13.13 -5.13 -31.26
N GLU A 158 -14.02 -4.40 -30.61
CA GLU A 158 -14.17 -2.95 -30.79
C GLU A 158 -12.90 -2.20 -30.40
N ARG A 159 -12.34 -2.47 -29.21
CA ARG A 159 -11.07 -1.89 -28.77
C ARG A 159 -9.92 -2.20 -29.72
N GLU A 160 -9.86 -3.42 -30.25
CA GLU A 160 -8.84 -3.82 -31.22
C GLU A 160 -9.00 -3.07 -32.56
N ASN A 161 -10.24 -2.91 -33.02
CA ASN A 161 -10.57 -2.15 -34.22
C ASN A 161 -10.24 -0.65 -34.06
N GLU A 162 -10.51 -0.06 -32.89
CA GLU A 162 -10.13 1.30 -32.57
C GLU A 162 -8.62 1.50 -32.53
N ALA A 163 -7.88 0.56 -31.93
CA ALA A 163 -6.42 0.59 -31.94
C ALA A 163 -5.87 0.55 -33.37
N ARG A 164 -6.43 -0.29 -34.24
CA ARG A 164 -6.08 -0.34 -35.68
C ARG A 164 -6.43 0.96 -36.40
N ARG A 165 -7.58 1.57 -36.12
CA ARG A 165 -7.97 2.87 -36.69
C ARG A 165 -7.01 3.98 -36.27
N LEU A 166 -6.61 4.03 -35.00
CA LEU A 166 -5.63 4.98 -34.48
C LEU A 166 -4.24 4.78 -35.09
N ALA A 167 -3.80 3.53 -35.25
CA ALA A 167 -2.54 3.21 -35.93
C ALA A 167 -2.53 3.72 -37.38
N ARG A 168 -3.62 3.50 -38.14
CA ARG A 168 -3.76 4.04 -39.51
C ARG A 168 -3.76 5.57 -39.54
N ARG A 169 -4.41 6.23 -38.58
CA ARG A 169 -4.40 7.71 -38.48
C ARG A 169 -3.00 8.24 -38.17
N ARG A 170 -2.24 7.58 -37.29
CA ARG A 170 -0.84 7.94 -36.99
C ARG A 170 0.06 7.75 -38.22
N ALA A 171 -0.07 6.62 -38.92
CA ALA A 171 0.68 6.36 -40.15
C ALA A 171 0.39 7.41 -41.23
N ARG A 172 -0.89 7.80 -41.41
CA ARG A 172 -1.27 8.91 -42.32
C ARG A 172 -0.69 10.26 -41.91
N ALA A 173 -0.52 10.49 -40.61
CA ALA A 173 0.09 11.71 -40.06
C ALA A 173 1.63 11.66 -40.06
N GLY A 174 2.25 10.61 -40.62
CA GLY A 174 3.71 10.42 -40.61
C GLY A 174 4.29 10.17 -39.21
N LEU A 175 3.45 9.93 -38.21
CA LEU A 175 3.87 9.67 -36.84
C LEU A 175 4.26 8.18 -36.72
N PRO A 176 5.44 7.87 -36.15
CA PRO A 176 5.85 6.48 -35.95
C PRO A 176 4.83 5.73 -35.10
N GLU A 177 4.70 4.43 -35.34
CA GLU A 177 3.89 3.58 -34.47
C GLU A 177 4.36 3.75 -33.03
N ARG A 178 3.41 3.83 -32.10
CA ARG A 178 3.72 3.91 -30.68
C ARG A 178 4.39 2.60 -30.29
N GLN A 179 5.71 2.57 -30.36
CA GLN A 179 6.52 1.52 -29.77
C GLN A 179 6.33 1.66 -28.26
N LEU A 180 5.34 0.94 -27.73
CA LEU A 180 5.37 0.54 -26.35
C LEU A 180 6.59 -0.36 -26.25
N HIS A 181 7.74 0.18 -25.83
CA HIS A 181 8.87 -0.64 -25.44
C HIS A 181 8.34 -1.62 -24.41
N ARG A 182 8.12 -2.86 -24.85
CA ARG A 182 7.56 -3.91 -24.01
C ARG A 182 8.70 -4.34 -23.11
N VAL A 183 8.85 -3.66 -21.99
CA VAL A 183 9.83 -4.05 -20.97
C VAL A 183 9.33 -5.36 -20.36
N HIS A 184 10.06 -6.45 -20.63
CA HIS A 184 9.69 -7.75 -20.12
C HIS A 184 9.69 -7.72 -18.59
N ALA A 185 8.93 -8.64 -17.95
CA ALA A 185 8.84 -8.67 -16.50
C ALA A 185 10.20 -8.79 -15.78
N PRO A 186 11.20 -9.55 -16.30
CA PRO A 186 12.55 -9.58 -15.72
C PRO A 186 13.24 -8.21 -15.82
N ASP A 187 13.20 -7.56 -16.97
CA ASP A 187 13.83 -6.26 -17.19
C ASP A 187 13.19 -5.17 -16.35
N ARG A 188 11.87 -5.22 -16.15
CA ARG A 188 11.17 -4.32 -15.21
C ARG A 188 11.71 -4.49 -13.80
N ARG A 189 11.82 -5.72 -13.31
CA ARG A 189 12.36 -5.98 -11.96
C ARG A 189 13.83 -5.56 -11.84
N HIS A 190 14.61 -5.76 -12.90
CA HIS A 190 16.00 -5.31 -12.93
C HIS A 190 16.09 -3.78 -12.87
N ASN A 191 15.28 -3.08 -13.67
CA ASN A 191 15.21 -1.62 -13.66
C ASN A 191 14.71 -1.08 -12.32
N ASP A 192 13.70 -1.73 -11.73
CA ASP A 192 13.17 -1.37 -10.40
C ASP A 192 14.25 -1.57 -9.34
N ALA A 193 14.95 -2.71 -9.35
CA ALA A 193 16.06 -2.97 -8.41
C ALA A 193 17.23 -2.00 -8.60
N ALA A 194 17.59 -1.68 -9.85
CA ALA A 194 18.64 -0.71 -10.17
C ALA A 194 18.24 0.71 -9.75
N ALA A 195 16.96 1.07 -9.89
CA ALA A 195 16.42 2.33 -9.41
C ALA A 195 16.48 2.38 -7.88
N ASP A 196 16.02 1.34 -7.19
CA ASP A 196 16.09 1.23 -5.73
C ASP A 196 17.53 1.36 -5.23
N GLU A 197 18.49 0.69 -5.86
CA GLU A 197 19.92 0.81 -5.55
C GLU A 197 20.44 2.24 -5.78
N PHE A 198 20.06 2.85 -6.90
CA PHE A 198 20.45 4.22 -7.23
C PHE A 198 19.93 5.24 -6.21
N PHE A 199 18.67 5.11 -5.75
CA PHE A 199 18.07 6.01 -4.77
C PHE A 199 18.48 5.70 -3.32
N ALA A 200 18.79 4.44 -2.99
CA ALA A 200 19.30 4.05 -1.68
C ALA A 200 20.75 4.47 -1.45
N LYS A 201 21.55 4.66 -2.52
CA LYS A 201 22.94 5.10 -2.43
C LYS A 201 23.04 6.49 -1.80
N ARG A 202 23.57 6.56 -0.56
CA ARG A 202 23.92 7.83 0.07
C ARG A 202 25.14 8.43 -0.63
N ARG A 203 24.91 9.47 -1.43
CA ARG A 203 25.94 10.22 -2.14
C ARG A 203 26.57 11.28 -1.24
N SER A 204 27.86 11.51 -1.41
CA SER A 204 28.54 12.64 -0.75
C SER A 204 28.09 13.97 -1.37
N GLY A 205 28.22 15.08 -0.65
CA GLY A 205 27.88 16.41 -1.18
C GLY A 205 28.63 16.77 -2.47
N GLN A 206 29.86 16.31 -2.61
CA GLN A 206 30.68 16.50 -3.82
C GLN A 206 30.15 15.72 -5.03
N GLU A 207 29.67 14.48 -4.82
CA GLU A 207 29.03 13.69 -5.88
C GLU A 207 27.71 14.33 -6.33
N VAL A 208 26.93 14.89 -5.40
CA VAL A 208 25.69 15.61 -5.73
C VAL A 208 25.97 16.88 -6.52
N ALA A 209 27.02 17.63 -6.17
CA ALA A 209 27.44 18.81 -6.92
C ALA A 209 27.86 18.46 -8.36
N ARG A 210 28.65 17.39 -8.53
CA ARG A 210 29.07 16.91 -9.86
C ARG A 210 27.88 16.49 -10.73
N ILE A 211 26.89 15.78 -10.16
CA ILE A 211 25.67 15.40 -10.89
C ILE A 211 24.89 16.65 -11.32
N ARG A 212 24.76 17.64 -10.45
CA ARG A 212 24.10 18.92 -10.77
C ARG A 212 24.80 19.71 -11.88
N GLU A 213 26.12 19.61 -11.98
CA GLU A 213 26.91 20.26 -13.02
C GLU A 213 26.80 19.53 -14.38
N GLN A 214 26.52 18.23 -14.38
CA GLN A 214 26.36 17.42 -15.60
C GLN A 214 24.97 17.59 -16.24
N ASP A 215 23.94 17.85 -15.44
CA ASP A 215 22.57 17.97 -15.90
C ASP A 215 22.23 19.41 -16.29
N VAL A 216 21.62 19.60 -17.47
CA VAL A 216 21.08 20.92 -17.87
C VAL A 216 19.90 21.26 -16.96
N PRO A 217 19.86 22.46 -16.36
CA PRO A 217 18.73 22.88 -15.54
C PRO A 217 17.42 22.78 -16.31
N THR A 218 16.38 22.24 -15.68
CA THR A 218 15.04 22.19 -16.26
C THR A 218 14.59 23.61 -16.63
N PRO A 219 14.16 23.86 -17.88
CA PRO A 219 13.67 25.18 -18.28
C PRO A 219 12.59 25.71 -17.33
N PRO A 220 12.67 26.98 -16.91
CA PRO A 220 11.75 27.55 -15.91
C PRO A 220 10.30 27.47 -16.36
N GLU A 221 10.03 27.57 -17.67
CA GLU A 221 8.70 27.43 -18.25
C GLU A 221 8.04 26.08 -17.93
N LEU A 222 8.81 24.99 -17.94
CA LEU A 222 8.30 23.66 -17.60
C LEU A 222 8.02 23.51 -16.11
N VAL A 223 8.84 24.15 -15.27
CA VAL A 223 8.63 24.19 -13.82
C VAL A 223 7.35 24.97 -13.49
N HIS A 224 7.16 26.13 -14.12
CA HIS A 224 5.94 26.93 -13.96
C HIS A 224 4.70 26.18 -14.46
N ALA A 225 4.75 25.57 -15.65
CA ALA A 225 3.65 24.77 -16.16
C ALA A 225 3.32 23.57 -15.26
N MET A 226 4.31 22.95 -14.63
CA MET A 226 4.09 21.88 -13.65
C MET A 226 3.43 22.41 -12.38
N GLN A 227 3.91 23.55 -11.85
CA GLN A 227 3.35 24.21 -10.68
C GLN A 227 1.89 24.59 -10.92
N GLU A 228 1.58 25.27 -12.02
CA GLU A 228 0.21 25.62 -12.40
C GLU A 228 -0.69 24.39 -12.52
N ARG A 229 -0.21 23.30 -13.14
CA ARG A 229 -0.98 22.04 -13.22
C ARG A 229 -1.23 21.43 -11.84
N SER A 230 -0.26 21.52 -10.94
CA SER A 230 -0.38 21.01 -9.57
C SER A 230 -1.36 21.82 -8.74
N GLU A 231 -1.34 23.15 -8.89
CA GLU A 231 -2.27 24.08 -8.25
C GLU A 231 -3.69 23.88 -8.78
N ASN A 232 -3.86 23.78 -10.10
CA ASN A 232 -5.16 23.49 -10.70
C ASN A 232 -5.74 22.16 -10.19
N ARG A 233 -4.91 21.13 -10.02
CA ARG A 233 -5.35 19.84 -9.44
C ARG A 233 -5.74 19.97 -7.98
N ARG A 234 -5.02 20.77 -7.21
CA ARG A 234 -5.35 21.05 -5.81
C ARG A 234 -6.70 21.77 -5.71
N VAL A 235 -6.88 22.84 -6.48
CA VAL A 235 -8.14 23.61 -6.54
C VAL A 235 -9.31 22.71 -6.93
N VAL A 236 -9.16 21.85 -7.94
CA VAL A 236 -10.18 20.87 -8.33
C VAL A 236 -10.57 19.97 -7.16
N ARG A 237 -9.59 19.45 -6.42
CA ARG A 237 -9.87 18.57 -5.27
C ARG A 237 -10.62 19.30 -4.16
N GLU A 238 -10.24 20.53 -3.86
CA GLU A 238 -10.91 21.35 -2.85
C GLU A 238 -12.37 21.66 -3.27
N ILE A 239 -12.61 22.05 -4.52
CA ILE A 239 -13.96 22.27 -5.05
C ILE A 239 -14.81 20.99 -4.99
N LEU A 240 -14.24 19.84 -5.36
CA LEU A 240 -14.95 18.55 -5.29
C LEU A 240 -15.30 18.16 -3.86
N ALA A 241 -14.40 18.37 -2.90
CA ALA A 241 -14.67 18.09 -1.49
C ALA A 241 -15.83 18.94 -0.96
N ILE A 242 -15.83 20.25 -1.25
CA ILE A 242 -16.94 21.16 -0.88
C ILE A 242 -18.25 20.73 -1.55
N ALA A 243 -18.20 20.32 -2.82
CA ALA A 243 -19.37 19.85 -3.55
C ALA A 243 -19.95 18.57 -2.95
N GLU A 244 -19.08 17.65 -2.50
CA GLU A 244 -19.47 16.39 -1.90
C GLU A 244 -20.11 16.60 -0.52
N GLU A 245 -19.51 17.47 0.32
CA GLU A 245 -20.07 17.87 1.61
C GLU A 245 -21.44 18.56 1.44
N TYR A 246 -21.53 19.54 0.54
CA TYR A 246 -22.79 20.21 0.24
C TYR A 246 -23.87 19.25 -0.28
N PHE A 247 -23.49 18.30 -1.15
CA PHE A 247 -24.42 17.30 -1.66
C PHE A 247 -24.92 16.36 -0.55
N ALA A 248 -24.03 15.92 0.35
CA ALA A 248 -24.41 15.05 1.46
C ALA A 248 -25.41 15.73 2.41
N GLU A 249 -25.24 17.03 2.66
CA GLU A 249 -26.14 17.81 3.51
C GLU A 249 -27.49 18.11 2.83
N HIS A 250 -27.50 18.36 1.51
CA HIS A 250 -28.66 18.88 0.78
C HIS A 250 -29.25 17.91 -0.25
N GLU A 251 -28.92 16.61 -0.19
CA GLU A 251 -29.28 15.61 -1.20
C GLU A 251 -30.78 15.59 -1.52
N VAL A 252 -31.61 15.56 -0.47
CA VAL A 252 -33.08 15.47 -0.59
C VAL A 252 -33.66 16.74 -1.22
N GLU A 253 -33.19 17.90 -0.78
CA GLU A 253 -33.65 19.20 -1.31
C GLU A 253 -33.24 19.39 -2.76
N LEU A 254 -31.99 19.07 -3.11
CA LEU A 254 -31.48 19.17 -4.47
C LEU A 254 -32.23 18.23 -5.41
N ARG A 255 -32.54 17.01 -4.98
CA ARG A 255 -33.37 16.07 -5.75
C ARG A 255 -34.79 16.57 -5.94
N ALA A 256 -35.40 17.13 -4.90
CA ALA A 256 -36.76 17.69 -4.98
C ALA A 256 -36.80 18.86 -5.98
N ARG A 257 -35.84 19.80 -5.90
CA ARG A 257 -35.72 20.92 -6.83
C ARG A 257 -35.51 20.46 -8.27
N VAL A 258 -34.60 19.51 -8.50
CA VAL A 258 -34.37 18.95 -9.85
C VAL A 258 -35.62 18.25 -10.37
N ALA A 259 -36.35 17.51 -9.54
CA ALA A 259 -37.58 16.84 -9.93
C ALA A 259 -38.69 17.84 -10.32
N GLU A 260 -38.83 18.95 -9.60
CA GLU A 260 -39.76 20.03 -9.93
C GLU A 260 -39.42 20.68 -11.28
N VAL A 261 -38.15 21.04 -11.48
CA VAL A 261 -37.67 21.60 -12.75
C VAL A 261 -37.85 20.59 -13.90
N SER A 262 -37.58 19.31 -13.66
CA SER A 262 -37.76 18.23 -14.62
C SER A 262 -39.22 18.08 -15.06
N ARG A 263 -40.17 18.14 -14.10
CA ARG A 263 -41.61 18.13 -14.38
C ARG A 263 -42.06 19.36 -15.17
N ALA A 264 -41.53 20.54 -14.84
CA ALA A 264 -41.81 21.77 -15.58
C ALA A 264 -41.29 21.72 -17.02
N ARG A 265 -40.06 21.20 -17.24
CA ARG A 265 -39.49 20.99 -18.58
C ARG A 265 -40.31 20.01 -19.40
N PHE A 266 -40.75 18.91 -18.80
CA PHE A 266 -41.60 17.93 -19.46
C PHE A 266 -42.94 18.54 -19.91
N ARG A 267 -43.59 19.33 -19.04
CA ARG A 267 -44.82 20.07 -19.41
C ARG A 267 -44.59 21.09 -20.53
N GLY A 268 -43.39 21.66 -20.62
CA GLY A 268 -42.98 22.58 -21.69
C GLY A 268 -42.44 21.90 -22.97
N GLY A 269 -42.59 20.58 -23.11
CA GLY A 269 -42.15 19.84 -24.30
C GLY A 269 -40.64 19.61 -24.41
N MET A 270 -39.88 19.86 -23.34
CA MET A 270 -38.43 19.57 -23.27
C MET A 270 -38.16 18.23 -22.59
N LEU A 271 -36.97 17.66 -22.86
CA LEU A 271 -36.50 16.47 -22.18
C LEU A 271 -36.38 16.70 -20.65
N PRO A 272 -36.84 15.74 -19.82
CA PRO A 272 -36.71 15.81 -18.37
C PRO A 272 -35.23 15.75 -17.96
N LEU A 273 -34.92 16.41 -16.84
CA LEU A 273 -33.61 16.32 -16.20
C LEU A 273 -33.46 14.99 -15.46
N ASP A 274 -32.24 14.46 -15.43
CA ASP A 274 -31.89 13.27 -14.66
C ASP A 274 -31.76 13.61 -13.17
N VAL A 275 -32.70 13.10 -12.38
CA VAL A 275 -32.81 13.34 -10.93
C VAL A 275 -31.65 12.71 -10.15
N HIS A 276 -30.85 11.82 -10.76
CA HIS A 276 -29.72 11.19 -10.08
C HIS A 276 -28.39 11.92 -10.30
N THR A 277 -28.18 12.52 -11.47
CA THR A 277 -26.90 13.18 -11.83
C THR A 277 -26.94 14.70 -11.67
N GLU A 278 -28.06 15.35 -11.96
CA GLU A 278 -28.18 16.82 -11.92
C GLU A 278 -28.06 17.42 -10.51
N PRO A 279 -28.52 16.77 -9.41
CA PRO A 279 -28.27 17.27 -8.07
C PRO A 279 -26.78 17.42 -7.73
N ARG A 280 -25.94 16.47 -8.17
CA ARG A 280 -24.48 16.53 -7.98
C ARG A 280 -23.85 17.65 -8.82
N ARG A 281 -24.39 17.89 -10.02
CA ARG A 281 -24.00 19.02 -10.86
C ARG A 281 -24.32 20.36 -10.20
N HIS A 282 -25.50 20.50 -9.60
CA HIS A 282 -25.88 21.70 -8.85
C HIS A 282 -25.00 21.91 -7.61
N ALA A 283 -24.64 20.85 -6.88
CA ALA A 283 -23.70 20.94 -5.76
C ALA A 283 -22.31 21.41 -6.21
N LEU A 284 -21.84 20.92 -7.37
CA LEU A 284 -20.58 21.36 -7.98
C LEU A 284 -20.63 22.82 -8.43
N GLU A 285 -21.76 23.27 -8.98
CA GLU A 285 -22.00 24.69 -9.33
C GLU A 285 -22.01 25.59 -8.09
N PHE A 286 -22.60 25.13 -6.98
CA PHE A 286 -22.55 25.84 -5.72
C PHE A 286 -21.13 25.94 -5.18
N ALA A 287 -20.42 24.81 -5.08
CA ALA A 287 -19.06 24.75 -4.56
C ALA A 287 -18.07 25.60 -5.36
N SER A 288 -18.14 25.53 -6.70
CA SER A 288 -17.29 26.35 -7.57
C SER A 288 -17.55 27.84 -7.43
N ARG A 289 -18.82 28.27 -7.32
CA ARG A 289 -19.18 29.68 -7.08
C ARG A 289 -18.77 30.14 -5.68
N GLY A 290 -18.91 29.29 -4.67
CA GLY A 290 -18.48 29.56 -3.30
C GLY A 290 -16.95 29.71 -3.20
N TYR A 291 -16.22 28.79 -3.83
CA TYR A 291 -14.76 28.80 -3.88
C TYR A 291 -14.22 30.06 -4.60
N LEU A 292 -14.86 30.45 -5.70
CA LEU A 292 -14.56 31.70 -6.44
C LEU A 292 -14.79 32.97 -5.61
N ARG A 293 -15.74 32.95 -4.66
CA ARG A 293 -16.03 34.10 -3.78
C ARG A 293 -15.13 34.14 -2.55
N ALA A 294 -14.71 32.98 -2.03
CA ALA A 294 -13.89 32.88 -0.83
C ALA A 294 -12.38 32.99 -1.11
N SER A 295 -11.92 32.62 -2.31
CA SER A 295 -10.50 32.66 -2.67
C SER A 295 -10.18 33.85 -3.59
N VAL A 296 -9.12 34.60 -3.26
CA VAL A 296 -8.52 35.67 -4.11
C VAL A 296 -7.68 35.06 -5.25
N ALA A 297 -7.80 33.75 -5.50
CA ALA A 297 -7.06 33.07 -6.54
C ALA A 297 -7.52 33.54 -7.93
N SER A 298 -6.57 33.71 -8.85
CA SER A 298 -6.79 34.27 -10.19
C SER A 298 -8.09 33.76 -10.83
N PRO A 299 -9.06 34.63 -11.14
CA PRO A 299 -10.37 34.23 -11.67
C PRO A 299 -10.29 33.45 -13.00
N THR A 300 -9.15 33.48 -13.70
CA THR A 300 -8.95 32.76 -14.97
C THR A 300 -8.75 31.26 -14.79
N SER A 301 -8.05 30.78 -13.75
CA SER A 301 -7.83 29.34 -13.54
C SER A 301 -9.10 28.65 -13.05
N SER A 302 -9.84 29.28 -12.14
CA SER A 302 -11.06 28.75 -11.53
C SER A 302 -12.26 28.70 -12.49
N ILE A 303 -12.42 29.67 -13.41
CA ILE A 303 -13.44 29.62 -14.48
C ILE A 303 -13.11 28.54 -15.52
N THR A 304 -11.83 28.37 -15.86
CA THR A 304 -11.38 27.34 -16.81
C THR A 304 -11.57 25.94 -16.23
N VAL A 305 -11.27 25.77 -14.94
CA VAL A 305 -11.54 24.54 -14.18
C VAL A 305 -13.04 24.26 -14.05
N PHE A 306 -13.87 25.27 -13.78
CA PHE A 306 -15.32 25.10 -13.71
C PHE A 306 -15.92 24.65 -15.06
N ARG A 307 -15.51 25.27 -16.17
CA ARG A 307 -15.89 24.83 -17.52
C ARG A 307 -15.43 23.40 -17.79
N TRP A 308 -14.19 23.04 -17.44
CA TRP A 308 -13.69 21.68 -17.60
C TRP A 308 -14.50 20.67 -16.78
N LEU A 309 -14.77 20.95 -15.50
CA LEU A 309 -15.53 20.06 -14.62
C LEU A 309 -16.99 19.87 -15.06
N THR A 310 -17.64 20.91 -15.59
CA THR A 310 -19.08 20.85 -15.94
C THR A 310 -19.36 20.42 -17.38
N THR A 311 -18.44 20.65 -18.32
CA THR A 311 -18.61 20.24 -19.74
C THR A 311 -18.18 18.81 -20.01
N ASP A 312 -17.26 18.25 -19.22
CA ASP A 312 -16.76 16.89 -19.40
C ASP A 312 -17.63 15.86 -18.65
N LEU A 313 -18.31 16.25 -17.57
CA LEU A 313 -19.23 15.36 -16.84
C LEU A 313 -20.42 14.92 -17.70
N ALA A 314 -20.95 15.81 -18.55
CA ALA A 314 -22.04 15.49 -19.48
C ALA A 314 -21.63 14.55 -20.63
N LYS A 315 -20.32 14.37 -20.86
CA LYS A 315 -19.76 13.46 -21.87
C LYS A 315 -19.21 12.16 -21.28
N ARG A 316 -18.96 12.12 -19.97
CA ARG A 316 -18.60 10.90 -19.26
C ARG A 316 -19.89 10.16 -18.92
N GLY A 317 -20.22 9.15 -19.72
CA GLY A 317 -21.16 8.11 -19.29
C GLY A 317 -20.74 7.53 -17.94
N PRO A 318 -21.63 6.85 -17.20
CA PRO A 318 -21.34 6.37 -15.86
C PRO A 318 -20.21 5.33 -15.90
N GLU A 319 -18.97 5.77 -15.72
CA GLU A 319 -17.86 4.91 -15.33
C GLU A 319 -18.03 4.60 -13.84
N ILE A 320 -19.04 3.79 -13.54
CA ILE A 320 -19.04 2.95 -12.36
C ILE A 320 -18.22 1.72 -12.74
N SER A 321 -16.91 1.80 -12.55
CA SER A 321 -16.08 0.61 -12.39
C SER A 321 -15.85 0.39 -10.90
N LEU A 322 -16.29 -0.77 -10.40
CA LEU A 322 -15.96 -1.32 -9.08
C LEU A 322 -14.45 -1.33 -8.82
#